data_AF-A0A3D2VT90-F1
#
_entry.id   AF-A0A3D2VT90-F1
#
_cell.length_a   1.000
_cell.length_b   1.000
_cell.length_c   1.000
_cell.angle_alpha   90.00
_cell.angle_beta   90.00
_cell.angle_gamma   90.00
#
_symmetry.space_group_name_H-M   'P 1'
#
loop_
_entity.id
_entity.type
_entity.pdbx_description
1 polymer ?
#
loop_
_entity_poly.entity_id
_entity_poly.type
_entity_poly.pdbx_seq_one_letter_code
_entity_poly.pdbx_strand_id
1 'polypeptide(L)'
;MKNVSHDLMLLLVLTVGIASAQADDARHSARPVLPSHLGHVTFAGSDGSTCQKAITVRNAANNMEGIAAEKAWVAWKYPKAKVTGQAVSGAGKKTFDTLEIETTHGESKTVCFDITDFFGQW
;
A
#
# COMPACT_ATOMS: atom_id res chain seq x y z
N MET A 1 -31.39 -66.12 5.98
CA MET A 1 -30.52 -65.24 5.18
C MET A 1 -31.10 -65.16 3.78
N LYS A 2 -31.71 -64.03 3.42
CA LYS A 2 -32.28 -63.76 2.09
C LYS A 2 -32.04 -62.29 1.76
N ASN A 3 -31.31 -62.04 0.68
CA ASN A 3 -31.14 -60.74 0.04
C ASN A 3 -32.44 -60.34 -0.66
N VAL A 4 -32.81 -59.06 -0.64
CA VAL A 4 -33.51 -58.39 -1.75
C VAL A 4 -33.06 -56.93 -1.82
N SER A 5 -32.85 -56.48 -3.06
CA SER A 5 -32.20 -55.26 -3.53
C SER A 5 -33.14 -54.03 -3.65
N HIS A 6 -32.48 -52.92 -3.98
CA HIS A 6 -32.95 -51.69 -4.65
C HIS A 6 -33.28 -50.51 -3.74
N ASP A 7 -32.45 -49.46 -3.79
CA ASP A 7 -32.99 -48.20 -4.30
C ASP A 7 -31.92 -47.35 -4.99
N LEU A 8 -32.36 -46.81 -6.13
CA LEU A 8 -31.64 -46.05 -7.12
C LEU A 8 -31.69 -44.58 -6.71
N MET A 9 -30.55 -43.95 -6.42
CA MET A 9 -30.49 -42.49 -6.32
C MET A 9 -29.40 -41.96 -7.25
N LEU A 10 -29.86 -41.49 -8.41
CA LEU A 10 -29.13 -40.67 -9.38
C LEU A 10 -28.66 -39.38 -8.70
N LEU A 11 -27.36 -39.11 -8.69
CA LEU A 11 -26.81 -37.78 -8.40
C LEU A 11 -25.84 -37.40 -9.53
N LEU A 12 -26.36 -36.60 -10.45
CA LEU A 12 -25.60 -35.85 -11.44
C LEU A 12 -24.75 -34.82 -10.70
N VAL A 13 -23.42 -34.98 -10.65
CA VAL A 13 -22.52 -33.93 -10.17
C VAL A 13 -21.85 -33.29 -11.38
N LEU A 14 -22.40 -32.14 -11.81
CA LEU A 14 -21.75 -31.21 -12.72
C LEU A 14 -20.61 -30.51 -11.96
N THR A 15 -19.38 -30.99 -12.09
CA THR A 15 -18.22 -30.21 -11.65
C THR A 15 -17.88 -29.18 -12.73
N VAL A 16 -18.28 -27.94 -12.48
CA VAL A 16 -17.86 -26.74 -13.22
C VAL A 16 -16.33 -26.64 -13.20
N GLY A 17 -15.75 -26.42 -14.38
CA GLY A 17 -14.30 -26.31 -14.57
C GLY A 17 -13.68 -25.20 -13.74
N ILE A 18 -12.56 -25.51 -13.10
CA ILE A 18 -11.73 -24.51 -12.43
C ILE A 18 -11.03 -23.71 -13.53
N ALA A 19 -11.54 -22.52 -13.81
CA ALA A 19 -10.79 -21.51 -14.55
C ALA A 19 -9.57 -21.14 -13.70
N SER A 20 -8.38 -21.59 -14.12
CA SER A 20 -7.11 -21.10 -13.60
C SER A 20 -6.94 -19.65 -14.04
N ALA A 21 -7.47 -18.72 -13.24
CA ALA A 21 -7.11 -17.32 -13.32
C ALA A 21 -5.62 -17.22 -12.94
N GLN A 22 -4.78 -16.99 -13.94
CA GLN A 22 -3.39 -16.63 -13.73
C GLN A 22 -3.34 -15.40 -12.82
N ALA A 23 -2.80 -15.61 -11.62
CA ALA A 23 -2.55 -14.59 -10.63
C ALA A 23 -1.40 -13.69 -11.12
N ASP A 24 -1.74 -12.62 -11.84
CA ASP A 24 -0.85 -11.46 -12.01
C ASP A 24 -0.67 -10.66 -10.70
N ASP A 25 -1.34 -11.08 -9.62
CA ASP A 25 -1.38 -10.41 -8.32
C ASP A 25 -0.21 -10.77 -7.37
N ALA A 26 0.71 -11.62 -7.84
CA ALA A 26 1.82 -12.11 -7.03
C ALA A 26 3.14 -11.52 -7.51
N ARG A 27 3.48 -10.26 -7.14
CA ARG A 27 4.84 -9.77 -6.72
C ARG A 27 4.84 -8.34 -6.15
N HIS A 28 3.77 -7.86 -5.50
CA HIS A 28 3.90 -6.62 -4.75
C HIS A 28 4.75 -6.88 -3.49
N SER A 29 5.98 -6.37 -3.47
CA SER A 29 6.87 -6.47 -2.31
C SER A 29 6.13 -6.06 -1.03
N ALA A 30 6.38 -6.71 0.11
CA ALA A 30 5.71 -6.36 1.37
C ALA A 30 6.05 -4.94 1.88
N ARG A 31 7.07 -4.29 1.29
CA ARG A 31 7.55 -2.94 1.61
C ARG A 31 8.02 -2.22 0.34
N PRO A 32 8.08 -0.87 0.35
CA PRO A 32 8.67 -0.10 -0.74
C PRO A 32 10.10 -0.53 -1.03
N VAL A 33 10.45 -0.64 -2.32
CA VAL A 33 11.84 -0.81 -2.75
C VAL A 33 12.43 0.58 -2.92
N LEU A 34 13.38 0.93 -2.05
CA LEU A 34 14.09 2.20 -2.10
C LEU A 34 15.36 2.08 -2.95
N PRO A 35 15.79 3.17 -3.63
CA PRO A 35 17.13 3.27 -4.20
C PRO A 35 18.21 2.99 -3.15
N SER A 36 19.38 2.48 -3.57
CA SER A 36 20.47 2.09 -2.65
C SER A 36 20.93 3.22 -1.71
N HIS A 37 20.93 4.47 -2.19
CA HIS A 37 21.29 5.64 -1.39
C HIS A 37 20.25 6.01 -0.32
N LEU A 38 19.04 5.45 -0.36
CA LEU A 38 18.02 5.59 0.68
C LEU A 38 17.86 4.30 1.52
N GLY A 39 18.80 3.37 1.43
CA GLY A 39 18.72 2.06 2.10
C GLY A 39 18.66 2.14 3.63
N HIS A 40 19.05 3.27 4.22
CA HIS A 40 18.97 3.55 5.64
C HIS A 40 17.59 4.10 6.08
N VAL A 41 16.78 4.58 5.14
CA VAL A 41 15.45 5.12 5.42
C VAL A 41 14.48 3.96 5.70
N THR A 42 13.67 4.12 6.74
CA THR A 42 12.66 3.11 7.11
C THR A 42 11.29 3.75 7.30
N PHE A 43 10.24 2.94 7.17
CA PHE A 43 8.85 3.38 7.37
C PHE A 43 8.26 2.70 8.59
N ALA A 44 7.52 3.47 9.40
CA ALA A 44 6.75 2.99 10.54
C ALA A 44 5.33 3.61 10.52
N GLY A 45 4.51 3.28 11.51
CA GLY A 45 3.14 3.80 11.60
C GLY A 45 2.13 2.92 10.87
N SER A 46 1.11 3.54 10.28
CA SER A 46 -0.04 2.86 9.68
C SER A 46 -0.11 3.09 8.16
N ASP A 47 -1.30 3.34 7.61
CA ASP A 47 -1.58 3.39 6.17
C ASP A 47 -1.57 4.79 5.55
N GLY A 48 -1.42 5.84 6.36
CA GLY A 48 -1.40 7.23 5.91
C GLY A 48 -2.77 7.78 5.49
N SER A 49 -3.88 7.05 5.68
CA SER A 49 -5.22 7.50 5.27
C SER A 49 -5.69 8.76 6.01
N THR A 50 -5.09 9.05 7.17
CA THR A 50 -5.21 10.31 7.92
C THR A 50 -3.89 10.61 8.62
N CYS A 51 -3.68 11.83 9.10
CA CYS A 51 -2.46 12.16 9.84
C CYS A 51 -2.37 11.50 11.23
N GLN A 52 -3.49 11.08 11.83
CA GLN A 52 -3.47 10.20 13.01
C GLN A 52 -2.96 8.79 12.67
N LYS A 53 -3.10 8.36 11.41
CA LYS A 53 -2.60 7.10 10.85
C LYS A 53 -1.36 7.31 9.97
N ALA A 54 -0.63 8.41 10.17
CA ALA A 54 0.46 8.79 9.29
C ALA A 54 1.52 7.69 9.16
N ILE A 55 2.14 7.65 7.99
CA ILE A 55 3.34 6.85 7.75
C ILE A 55 4.53 7.68 8.25
N THR A 56 5.26 7.19 9.24
CA THR A 56 6.45 7.89 9.70
C THR A 56 7.65 7.49 8.87
N VAL A 57 8.31 8.47 8.26
CA VAL A 57 9.58 8.28 7.55
C VAL A 57 10.72 8.53 8.54
N ARG A 58 11.55 7.52 8.75
CA ARG A 58 12.64 7.52 9.74
C ARG A 58 14.00 7.52 9.07
N ASN A 59 14.96 8.14 9.72
CA ASN A 59 16.38 8.19 9.33
C ASN A 59 16.66 8.89 8.00
N ALA A 60 15.72 9.61 7.39
CA ALA A 60 16.06 10.50 6.28
C ALA A 60 17.02 11.59 6.79
N ALA A 61 18.12 11.83 6.08
CA ALA A 61 19.14 12.78 6.52
C ALA A 61 18.75 14.25 6.25
N ASN A 62 17.80 14.47 5.35
CA ASN A 62 17.32 15.79 4.95
C ASN A 62 15.97 15.67 4.22
N ASN A 63 15.38 16.82 3.87
CA ASN A 63 14.14 16.92 3.12
C ASN A 63 14.20 16.17 1.78
N MET A 64 15.34 16.18 1.06
CA MET A 64 15.43 15.53 -0.24
C MET A 64 15.29 14.01 -0.13
N GLU A 65 15.98 13.40 0.83
CA GLU A 65 15.84 11.96 1.10
C GLU A 65 14.44 11.60 1.57
N GLY A 66 13.86 12.42 2.47
CA GLY A 66 12.50 12.22 2.98
C GLY A 66 11.47 12.24 1.85
N ILE A 67 11.49 13.29 1.02
CA ILE A 67 10.57 13.43 -0.13
C ILE A 67 10.74 12.29 -1.14
N ALA A 68 11.97 11.85 -1.39
CA ALA A 68 12.22 10.72 -2.28
C ALA A 68 11.64 9.41 -1.71
N ALA A 69 11.76 9.20 -0.40
CA ALA A 69 11.18 8.04 0.28
C ALA A 69 9.65 8.06 0.28
N GLU A 70 9.01 9.21 0.49
CA GLU A 70 7.55 9.38 0.40
C GLU A 70 7.02 9.01 -0.98
N LYS A 71 7.66 9.54 -2.04
CA LYS A 71 7.30 9.21 -3.43
C LYS A 71 7.47 7.73 -3.73
N ALA A 72 8.54 7.10 -3.23
CA ALA A 72 8.75 5.67 -3.39
C ALA A 72 7.68 4.85 -2.64
N TRP A 73 7.26 5.29 -1.45
CA TRP A 73 6.18 4.67 -0.71
C TRP A 73 4.85 4.77 -1.46
N VAL A 74 4.50 5.95 -2.00
CA VAL A 74 3.30 6.14 -2.82
C VAL A 74 3.34 5.29 -4.08
N ALA A 75 4.45 5.29 -4.83
CA ALA A 75 4.58 4.49 -6.05
C ALA A 75 4.47 2.99 -5.77
N TRP A 76 4.98 2.55 -4.61
CA TRP A 76 4.80 1.18 -4.15
C TRP A 76 3.34 0.90 -3.78
N LYS A 77 2.68 1.72 -2.96
CA LYS A 77 1.33 1.44 -2.47
C LYS A 77 0.25 1.63 -3.54
N TYR A 78 0.42 2.63 -4.40
CA TYR A 78 -0.49 3.04 -5.45
C TYR A 78 0.25 3.12 -6.79
N PRO A 79 0.52 1.97 -7.42
CA PRO A 79 1.26 1.92 -8.68
C PRO A 79 0.63 2.81 -9.74
N LYS A 80 1.46 3.62 -10.41
CA LYS A 80 1.06 4.55 -11.49
C LYS A 80 0.10 5.66 -11.05
N ALA A 81 -0.14 5.86 -9.75
CA ALA A 81 -0.86 7.02 -9.27
C ALA A 81 -0.11 8.31 -9.57
N LYS A 82 -0.84 9.38 -9.81
CA LYS A 82 -0.29 10.73 -10.03
C LYS A 82 -0.42 11.52 -8.74
N VAL A 83 0.64 12.19 -8.33
CA VAL A 83 0.55 13.21 -7.26
C VAL A 83 -0.08 14.46 -7.87
N THR A 84 -1.20 14.90 -7.32
CA THR A 84 -1.97 16.05 -7.80
C THR A 84 -1.84 17.27 -6.89
N GLY A 85 -1.41 17.07 -5.65
CA GLY A 85 -1.26 18.12 -4.66
C GLY A 85 -0.33 17.70 -3.53
N GLN A 86 0.22 18.70 -2.84
CA GLN A 86 1.07 18.51 -1.67
C GLN A 86 0.85 19.67 -0.70
N ALA A 87 0.78 19.37 0.59
CA ALA A 87 0.64 20.37 1.64
C ALA A 87 1.35 19.94 2.93
N VAL A 88 2.06 20.89 3.55
CA VAL A 88 2.67 20.71 4.87
C VAL A 88 1.75 21.27 5.94
N SER A 89 1.57 20.53 7.03
CA SER A 89 0.78 20.97 8.18
C SER A 89 1.48 20.63 9.50
N GLY A 90 1.12 21.34 10.57
CA GLY A 90 1.63 21.11 11.92
C GLY A 90 0.52 20.76 12.90
N ALA A 91 0.75 19.80 13.80
CA ALA A 91 -0.11 19.53 14.95
C ALA A 91 0.73 19.21 16.19
N GLY A 92 0.74 20.13 17.15
CA GLY A 92 1.58 20.00 18.35
C GLY A 92 3.08 19.95 17.97
N LYS A 93 3.76 18.87 18.32
CA LYS A 93 5.18 18.64 18.01
C LYS A 93 5.41 17.87 16.70
N LYS A 94 4.35 17.65 15.93
CA LYS A 94 4.40 16.88 14.69
C LYS A 94 4.27 17.79 13.49
N THR A 95 5.10 17.51 12.48
CA THR A 95 4.97 18.08 11.15
C THR A 95 4.59 16.96 10.20
N PHE A 96 3.60 17.21 9.36
CA PHE A 96 3.10 16.27 8.39
C PHE A 96 3.24 16.80 6.98
N ASP A 97 3.62 15.92 6.04
CA ASP A 97 3.42 16.15 4.62
C ASP A 97 2.20 15.36 4.15
N THR A 98 1.35 16.00 3.36
CA THR A 98 0.12 15.41 2.84
C THR A 98 0.18 15.41 1.33
N LEU A 99 0.19 14.22 0.73
CA LEU A 99 0.14 14.03 -0.72
C LEU A 99 -1.27 13.70 -1.17
N GLU A 100 -1.80 14.50 -2.07
CA GLU A 100 -3.02 14.18 -2.81
C GLU A 100 -2.61 13.39 -4.06
N ILE A 101 -3.27 12.26 -4.29
CA ILE A 101 -3.01 11.39 -5.43
C ILE A 101 -4.28 11.05 -6.18
N GLU A 102 -4.16 10.91 -7.49
CA GLU A 102 -5.17 10.29 -8.36
C GLU A 102 -4.70 8.88 -8.72
N THR A 103 -5.48 7.88 -8.33
CA THR A 103 -5.20 6.48 -8.68
C THR A 103 -5.51 6.19 -10.16
N THR A 104 -5.05 5.06 -10.68
CA THR A 104 -5.36 4.64 -12.06
C THR A 104 -6.85 4.42 -12.34
N HIS A 105 -7.67 4.29 -11.29
CA HIS A 105 -9.12 4.14 -11.40
C HIS A 105 -9.85 5.48 -11.28
N GLY A 106 -9.12 6.60 -11.21
CA GLY A 106 -9.69 7.95 -11.08
C GLY A 106 -10.12 8.33 -9.66
N GLU A 107 -9.83 7.48 -8.66
CA GLU A 107 -10.10 7.81 -7.26
C GLU A 107 -9.05 8.79 -6.72
N SER A 108 -9.50 9.89 -6.11
CA SER A 108 -8.66 10.82 -5.35
C SER A 108 -8.44 10.28 -3.93
N LYS A 109 -7.18 10.16 -3.52
CA LYS A 109 -6.78 9.77 -2.17
C LYS A 109 -5.82 10.78 -1.58
N THR A 110 -5.79 10.80 -0.25
CA THR A 110 -4.84 11.60 0.52
C THR A 110 -3.95 10.65 1.32
N VAL A 111 -2.64 10.88 1.28
CA VAL A 111 -1.64 10.10 2.02
C VAL A 111 -0.88 11.06 2.93
N CYS A 112 -0.92 10.83 4.23
CA CYS A 112 -0.23 11.65 5.23
C CYS A 112 1.03 10.95 5.75
N PHE A 113 2.14 11.69 5.71
CA PHE A 113 3.45 11.28 6.21
C PHE A 113 3.84 12.12 7.42
N ASP A 114 4.36 11.49 8.47
CA ASP A 114 4.99 12.20 9.59
C ASP A 114 6.46 12.44 9.22
N ILE A 115 6.78 13.71 8.99
CA ILE A 115 8.07 14.21 8.51
C ILE A 115 8.88 14.91 9.60
N THR A 116 8.42 14.81 10.85
CA THR A 116 8.99 15.55 11.99
C THR A 116 10.51 15.38 12.11
N ASP A 117 11.02 14.20 11.79
CA ASP A 117 12.43 13.85 12.00
C ASP A 117 13.39 14.62 11.08
N PHE A 118 12.94 15.05 9.90
CA PHE A 118 13.81 15.66 8.88
C PHE A 118 13.31 17.03 8.39
N PHE A 119 12.09 17.43 8.73
CA PHE A 119 11.52 18.69 8.25
C PHE A 119 12.42 19.90 8.55
N GLY A 120 12.74 20.66 7.51
CA GLY A 120 13.57 21.85 7.59
C GLY A 120 15.08 21.58 7.55
N GLN A 121 15.50 20.33 7.40
CA GLN A 121 16.90 19.95 7.19
C GLN A 121 17.16 19.88 5.68
N TRP A 122 18.16 20.63 5.20
CA TRP A 122 18.52 20.73 3.78
C TRP A 122 19.92 20.16 3.54
#